data_AF-A0A9K3NAG1-F1
#
_entry.id   AF-A0A9K3NAG1-F1
#
_cell.length_a   1.000
_cell.length_b   1.000
_cell.length_c   1.000
_cell.angle_alpha   90.00
_cell.angle_beta   90.00
_cell.angle_gamma   90.00
#
_symmetry.space_group_name_H-M   'P 1'
#
loop_
_entity.id
_entity.type
_entity.pdbx_description
1 polymer ?
#
loop_
_entity_poly.entity_id
_entity_poly.type
_entity_poly.pdbx_seq_one_letter_code
_entity_poly.pdbx_strand_id
1 'polypeptide(L)'
;MKCGTTWLKALMFATANCHRYKLSDHPLLRTGPQSAFPFIDTHIFLDYPITNFDNLPIPRLFPTHFAHGLLPTSITSTCKFV
;
A
#
# COMPACT_ATOMS: atom_id res chain seq x y z
N MET A 1 -7.26 12.93 -7.79
CA MET A 1 -6.52 12.73 -9.07
C MET A 1 -6.57 11.26 -9.45
N LYS A 2 -6.83 10.91 -10.72
CA LYS A 2 -6.83 9.51 -11.20
C LYS A 2 -5.68 9.32 -12.20
N CYS A 3 -4.51 8.94 -11.70
CA CYS A 3 -3.28 8.81 -12.48
C CYS A 3 -2.79 7.35 -12.60
N GLY A 4 -3.69 6.36 -12.61
CA GLY A 4 -3.31 4.96 -12.83
C GLY A 4 -2.75 4.23 -11.59
N THR A 5 -3.18 4.61 -10.38
CA THR A 5 -2.77 3.94 -9.12
C THR A 5 -3.07 2.44 -9.12
N THR A 6 -4.09 1.98 -9.83
CA THR A 6 -4.45 0.57 -9.95
C THR A 6 -3.32 -0.29 -10.50
N TRP A 7 -2.67 0.15 -11.57
CA TRP A 7 -1.60 -0.64 -12.20
C TRP A 7 -0.33 -0.62 -11.33
N LEU A 8 0.00 0.54 -10.76
CA LEU A 8 1.13 0.66 -9.85
C LEU A 8 0.95 -0.19 -8.58
N LYS A 9 -0.27 -0.22 -7.99
CA LYS A 9 -0.59 -1.11 -6.85
C LYS A 9 -0.37 -2.57 -7.20
N ALA A 10 -0.81 -3.01 -8.38
CA ALA A 10 -0.62 -4.38 -8.85
C ALA A 10 0.87 -4.73 -8.95
N LEU A 11 1.65 -3.87 -9.59
CA LEU A 11 3.08 -4.07 -9.80
C LEU A 11 3.86 -4.12 -8.49
N MET A 12 3.60 -3.19 -7.58
CA MET A 12 4.22 -3.14 -6.25
C MET A 12 3.92 -4.40 -5.44
N PHE A 13 2.65 -4.84 -5.40
CA PHE A 13 2.26 -6.03 -4.65
C PHE A 13 2.90 -7.30 -5.23
N ALA A 14 2.90 -7.47 -6.56
CA ALA A 14 3.52 -8.61 -7.21
C ALA A 14 5.03 -8.66 -6.97
N THR A 15 5.70 -7.50 -7.01
CA THR A 15 7.15 -7.41 -6.77
C THR A 15 7.50 -7.73 -5.33
N ALA A 16 6.77 -7.18 -4.35
CA ALA A 16 7.02 -7.42 -2.93
C ALA A 16 6.74 -8.87 -2.50
N ASN A 17 5.81 -9.55 -3.17
CA ASN A 17 5.38 -10.91 -2.82
C ASN A 17 5.81 -11.97 -3.84
N CYS A 18 6.76 -11.65 -4.73
CA CYS A 18 7.20 -12.53 -5.82
C CYS A 18 7.72 -13.89 -5.33
N HIS A 19 8.28 -13.93 -4.12
CA HIS A 19 8.78 -15.16 -3.49
C HIS A 19 7.69 -15.89 -2.68
N ARG A 20 6.55 -15.25 -2.41
CA ARG A 20 5.48 -15.80 -1.56
C ARG A 20 4.41 -16.52 -2.36
N TYR A 21 4.15 -16.07 -3.59
CA TYR A 21 3.10 -16.62 -4.43
C TYR A 21 3.66 -17.06 -5.78
N LYS A 22 3.21 -18.21 -6.25
CA LYS A 22 3.44 -18.63 -7.64
C LYS A 22 2.55 -17.80 -8.56
N LEU A 23 2.99 -17.58 -9.79
CA LEU A 23 2.23 -16.82 -10.78
C LEU A 23 0.80 -17.37 -10.98
N SER A 24 0.65 -18.69 -10.95
CA SER A 24 -0.62 -19.40 -11.15
C SER A 24 -1.60 -19.28 -9.97
N ASP A 25 -1.12 -18.95 -8.76
CA ASP A 25 -1.92 -18.84 -7.54
C ASP A 25 -1.65 -17.49 -6.85
N HIS A 26 -1.56 -16.44 -7.67
CA HIS A 26 -1.26 -15.11 -7.18
C HIS A 26 -2.56 -14.39 -6.74
N PRO A 27 -2.61 -13.78 -5.54
CA PRO A 27 -3.82 -13.13 -5.02
C PRO A 27 -4.44 -12.09 -5.97
N LEU A 28 -3.62 -11.39 -6.76
CA LEU A 28 -4.08 -10.42 -7.76
C LEU A 28 -5.03 -11.02 -8.81
N LEU A 29 -4.95 -12.33 -9.08
CA LEU A 29 -5.85 -13.02 -10.01
C LEU A 29 -7.26 -13.20 -9.44
N ARG A 30 -7.41 -13.18 -8.11
CA ARG A 30 -8.69 -13.43 -7.41
C ARG A 30 -9.32 -12.18 -6.83
N THR A 31 -8.54 -11.35 -6.12
CA THR A 31 -9.07 -10.22 -5.34
C THR A 31 -8.77 -8.85 -5.95
N GLY A 32 -7.99 -8.80 -7.04
CA GLY A 32 -7.63 -7.58 -7.75
C GLY A 32 -6.71 -6.64 -6.94
N PRO A 33 -6.07 -5.67 -7.60
CA PRO A 33 -5.06 -4.81 -6.96
C PRO A 33 -5.62 -3.79 -5.97
N GLN A 34 -6.92 -3.51 -6.04
CA GLN A 34 -7.55 -2.53 -5.14
C GLN A 34 -7.57 -3.04 -3.69
N SER A 35 -7.76 -4.35 -3.50
CA SER A 35 -7.83 -5.01 -2.19
C SER A 35 -6.47 -5.50 -1.67
N ALA A 36 -5.41 -5.37 -2.48
CA ALA A 36 -4.09 -5.91 -2.13
C ALA A 36 -3.47 -5.27 -0.88
N PHE A 37 -3.69 -3.97 -0.69
CA PHE A 37 -3.27 -3.22 0.50
C PHE A 37 -4.06 -1.90 0.59
N PRO A 38 -4.32 -1.40 1.81
CA PRO A 38 -5.25 -0.30 2.03
C PRO A 38 -4.65 1.08 1.74
N PHE A 39 -5.49 2.10 1.52
CA PHE A 39 -5.07 3.50 1.40
C PHE A 39 -4.77 4.07 2.78
N ILE A 40 -3.64 4.75 2.92
CA ILE A 40 -3.33 5.40 4.21
C ILE A 40 -4.30 6.56 4.47
N ASP A 41 -4.73 7.25 3.41
CA ASP A 41 -5.68 8.37 3.47
C ASP A 41 -7.01 7.95 4.12
N THR A 42 -7.51 6.75 3.78
CA THR A 42 -8.76 6.23 4.34
C THR A 42 -8.61 5.82 5.80
N HIS A 43 -7.47 5.24 6.18
CA HIS A 43 -7.22 4.86 7.58
C HIS A 43 -7.03 6.07 8.49
N ILE A 44 -6.32 7.10 8.02
CA ILE A 44 -6.17 8.35 8.78
C ILE A 44 -7.54 8.99 9.04
N PHE A 45 -8.44 8.94 8.05
CA PHE A 45 -9.76 9.57 8.15
C PHE A 45 -10.76 8.78 9.00
N LEU A 46 -10.77 7.44 8.89
CA LEU A 46 -11.78 6.59 9.53
C LEU A 46 -11.38 6.13 10.95
N ASP A 47 -10.09 5.92 11.22
CA ASP A 47 -9.61 5.27 12.44
C ASP A 47 -8.79 6.20 13.34
N TYR A 48 -9.11 7.49 13.44
CA TYR A 48 -8.34 8.41 14.28
C TYR A 48 -8.62 8.23 15.79
N PRO A 49 -7.58 8.06 16.65
CA PRO A 49 -6.16 7.95 16.33
C PRO A 49 -5.80 6.55 15.80
N ILE A 50 -4.98 6.52 14.74
CA ILE A 50 -4.67 5.32 13.94
C ILE A 50 -4.28 4.13 14.83
N THR A 51 -5.14 3.12 14.91
CA THR A 51 -4.90 1.90 15.68
C THR A 51 -3.98 0.96 14.91
N ASN A 52 -2.68 1.25 14.99
CA ASN A 52 -1.54 0.37 14.78
C ASN A 52 -1.50 -0.51 13.50
N PHE A 53 -0.55 -0.21 12.60
CA PHE A 53 -0.24 -0.98 11.39
C PHE A 53 0.59 -2.27 11.62
N ASP A 54 0.88 -2.63 12.87
CA ASP A 54 1.75 -3.76 13.21
C ASP A 54 1.20 -5.12 12.73
N ASN A 55 -0.12 -5.23 12.53
CA ASN A 55 -0.74 -6.45 12.01
C ASN A 55 -0.51 -6.66 10.50
N LEU A 56 0.00 -5.66 9.78
CA LEU A 56 0.23 -5.76 8.34
C LEU A 56 1.54 -6.49 8.03
N PRO A 57 1.56 -7.35 7.01
CA PRO A 57 2.76 -8.08 6.63
C PRO A 57 3.87 -7.13 6.16
N ILE A 58 5.12 -7.50 6.45
CA ILE A 58 6.31 -6.78 6.00
C ILE A 58 6.74 -7.32 4.62
N PRO A 59 7.12 -6.46 3.65
CA PRO A 59 7.12 -5.00 3.72
C PRO A 59 5.72 -4.40 3.60
N ARG A 60 5.42 -3.36 4.39
CA ARG A 60 4.14 -2.66 4.36
C ARG A 60 4.06 -1.72 3.15
N LEU A 61 2.97 -1.83 2.40
CA LEU A 61 2.70 -1.01 1.22
C LEU A 61 1.48 -0.13 1.47
N PHE A 62 1.59 1.17 1.15
CA PHE A 62 0.50 2.13 1.30
C PHE A 62 0.46 3.08 0.10
N PRO A 63 -0.68 3.21 -0.60
CA PRO A 63 -0.94 4.31 -1.52
C PRO A 63 -1.46 5.53 -0.74
N THR A 64 -1.04 6.71 -1.17
CA THR A 64 -1.52 7.99 -0.65
C THR A 64 -1.72 8.99 -1.78
N HIS A 65 -2.71 9.88 -1.62
CA HIS A 65 -2.88 11.05 -2.46
C HIS A 65 -2.38 12.34 -1.78
N PHE A 66 -1.84 12.24 -0.56
CA PHE A 66 -1.25 13.39 0.11
C PHE A 66 0.00 13.85 -0.63
N ALA A 67 0.14 15.16 -0.75
CA ALA A 67 1.39 15.75 -1.20
C ALA A 67 2.51 15.39 -0.22
N HIS A 68 3.72 15.16 -0.73
CA HIS A 68 4.87 14.75 0.09
C HIS A 68 5.11 15.66 1.31
N GLY A 69 4.93 16.97 1.16
CA GLY A 69 5.11 17.94 2.25
C GLY A 69 4.07 17.86 3.38
N LEU A 70 2.96 17.13 3.17
CA LEU A 70 1.93 16.90 4.18
C LEU A 70 2.16 15.60 4.97
N LEU A 71 3.14 14.79 4.57
CA LEU A 71 3.42 13.53 5.24
C LEU A 71 4.26 13.75 6.50
N PRO A 72 3.98 13.02 7.59
CA PRO A 72 4.80 13.04 8.80
C PRO A 72 6.27 12.70 8.55
N THR A 73 7.17 13.34 9.29
CA THR A 73 8.62 13.11 9.20
C THR A 73 9.01 11.65 9.44
N SER A 74 8.25 10.91 10.26
CA SER A 74 8.48 9.48 10.50
C SER A 74 8.37 8.64 9.23
N ILE A 75 7.44 8.98 8.33
CA ILE A 75 7.26 8.29 7.05
C ILE A 75 8.33 8.75 6.06
N THR A 76 8.57 10.07 5.95
CA THR A 76 9.51 10.61 4.96
C THR A 76 10.98 10.27 5.25
N SER A 77 11.34 10.02 6.51
CA SER A 77 12.72 9.66 6.90
C SER A 77 13.04 8.17 6.82
N THR A 78 12.03 7.28 6.89
CA THR A 78 12.24 5.83 7.01
C THR A 78 11.75 5.02 5.82
N CYS A 79 10.77 5.55 5.07
CA CYS A 79 10.10 4.83 4.00
C CYS A 79 10.61 5.27 2.62
N LYS A 80 10.36 4.42 1.62
CA LYS A 80 10.65 4.71 0.21
C LYS A 80 9.37 5.14 -0.51
N PHE A 81 9.50 6.08 -1.43
CA PHE A 81 8.40 6.57 -2.27
C PHE A 81 8.64 6.19 -3.73
N VAL A 82 7.55 5.93 -4.45
CA VAL A 82 7.51 5.57 -5.87
C VAL A 82 6.44 6.42 -6.54
#